data_AF-A0AA95EUG7-F1
#
_entry.id   AF-A0AA95EUG7-F1
#
_cell.length_a   1.000
_cell.length_b   1.000
_cell.length_c   1.000
_cell.angle_alpha   90.00
_cell.angle_beta   90.00
_cell.angle_gamma   90.00
#
_symmetry.space_group_name_H-M   'P 1'
#
loop_
_entity.id
_entity.type
_entity.pdbx_description
1 polymer ?
#
loop_
_entity_poly.entity_id
_entity_poly.type
_entity_poly.pdbx_seq_one_letter_code
_entity_poly.pdbx_strand_id
1 'polypeptide(L)'
;MSRKQMSPNESTKHEQLLQFIQSMAIGKRVSVRLLAKEREVSEGTAYRAIKEAEKLGFVSTKARTGTVRVDKKRRGNPDQLTFAEVLEIVQGSLLGGEEGLEKTLHKLIIGAMELDEMTAYIDAGSLLIVGNRENAHRAALEHGAGVLITGGFNTSDEVRALANERQLPILTCRYDTFTVASMINRAMYDQLIKRKIMIIGDLIDPSSRVGVLKQSAEVSDFHKLSMELGSSRFPITDEWNKVIGMITAKDVIGAPPTQKLEKLMTKRPLTVTMNTPITSAAHRMVSEGIELLPVVDRGRKLIGTISRGEVLRTMQFANRPSQLGETFDALMWSGFAEQRDAEGHLYFEGLATPQMSGPLGTISEGVLTAIMQQAASRVVADVGKREHVLDNMTTYFFGTATIDARVIIVPHIIEASRRHVKLEVLTTQDGETIAKAMLTVQVFDQT
;
A
#
# COMPACT_ATOMS: atom_id res chain seq x y z
N MET A 1 21.09 28.37 -33.62
CA MET A 1 21.72 27.37 -34.51
C MET A 1 21.35 25.97 -34.04
N SER A 2 21.23 25.04 -34.98
CA SER A 2 20.48 23.77 -34.92
C SER A 2 20.55 22.93 -33.63
N ARG A 3 19.39 22.43 -33.18
CA ARG A 3 19.21 21.42 -32.13
C ARG A 3 20.02 20.15 -32.48
N LYS A 4 20.94 19.75 -31.60
CA LYS A 4 21.55 18.42 -31.65
C LYS A 4 20.65 17.46 -30.86
N GLN A 5 19.86 16.66 -31.58
CA GLN A 5 19.15 15.52 -31.00
C GLN A 5 20.17 14.57 -30.35
N MET A 6 19.94 14.21 -29.09
CA MET A 6 20.65 13.12 -28.41
C MET A 6 20.43 11.81 -29.19
N SER A 7 21.50 11.08 -29.46
CA SER A 7 21.52 9.86 -30.26
C SER A 7 20.86 8.66 -29.56
N PRO A 8 20.15 7.75 -30.27
CA PRO A 8 19.36 6.66 -29.66
C PRO A 8 20.14 5.46 -29.09
N ASN A 9 21.46 5.52 -28.92
CA ASN A 9 22.32 4.33 -29.00
C ASN A 9 22.90 3.79 -27.67
N GLU A 10 22.34 4.14 -26.50
CA GLU A 10 22.86 3.67 -25.19
C GLU A 10 21.92 2.71 -24.42
N SER A 11 20.76 2.36 -24.96
CA SER A 11 19.87 1.36 -24.35
C SER A 11 20.33 -0.05 -24.73
N THR A 12 20.37 -0.98 -23.77
CA THR A 12 20.66 -2.39 -24.07
C THR A 12 19.60 -2.99 -25.00
N LYS A 13 19.96 -4.00 -25.81
CA LYS A 13 19.01 -4.76 -26.65
C LYS A 13 17.78 -5.26 -25.88
N HIS A 14 17.94 -5.54 -24.59
CA HIS A 14 16.87 -5.93 -23.67
C HIS A 14 15.93 -4.77 -23.30
N GLU A 15 16.46 -3.60 -22.97
CA GLU A 15 15.65 -2.39 -22.68
C GLU A 15 14.88 -1.91 -23.91
N GLN A 16 15.48 -2.01 -25.10
CA GLN A 16 14.81 -1.71 -26.37
C GLN A 16 13.60 -2.63 -26.62
N LEU A 17 13.71 -3.92 -26.27
CA LEU A 17 12.60 -4.87 -26.36
C LEU A 17 11.48 -4.52 -25.38
N LEU A 18 11.81 -4.12 -24.14
CA LEU A 18 10.81 -3.72 -23.16
C LEU A 18 10.05 -2.46 -23.60
N GLN A 19 10.75 -1.45 -24.10
CA GLN A 19 10.13 -0.24 -24.66
C GLN A 19 9.25 -0.58 -25.88
N PHE A 20 9.72 -1.49 -26.74
CA PHE A 20 8.94 -1.94 -27.87
C PHE A 20 7.66 -2.65 -27.45
N ILE A 21 7.74 -3.61 -26.51
CA ILE A 21 6.57 -4.29 -25.96
C ILE A 21 5.58 -3.26 -25.38
N GLN A 22 6.07 -2.25 -24.64
CA GLN A 22 5.23 -1.20 -24.08
C GLN A 22 4.49 -0.39 -25.15
N SER A 23 5.14 -0.12 -26.29
CA SER A 23 4.54 0.61 -27.42
C SER A 23 3.53 -0.19 -28.25
N MET A 24 3.44 -1.50 -28.07
CA MET A 24 2.46 -2.33 -28.79
C MET A 24 1.03 -2.00 -28.37
N ALA A 25 0.10 -2.07 -29.32
CA ALA A 25 -1.33 -1.96 -29.04
C ALA A 25 -1.81 -3.06 -28.08
N ILE A 26 -2.69 -2.68 -27.15
CA ILE A 26 -3.31 -3.61 -26.20
C ILE A 26 -4.06 -4.72 -26.99
N GLY A 27 -3.97 -5.95 -26.51
CA GLY A 27 -4.51 -7.15 -27.17
C GLY A 27 -3.60 -7.78 -28.22
N LYS A 28 -2.52 -7.11 -28.65
CA LYS A 28 -1.58 -7.66 -29.64
C LYS A 28 -0.77 -8.83 -29.05
N ARG A 29 -0.66 -9.94 -29.80
CA ARG A 29 0.16 -11.10 -29.42
C ARG A 29 1.65 -10.74 -29.41
N VAL A 30 2.35 -11.20 -28.38
CA VAL A 30 3.78 -11.02 -28.17
C VAL A 30 4.45 -12.40 -28.22
N SER A 31 5.13 -12.70 -29.34
CA SER A 31 5.76 -14.01 -29.57
C SER A 31 7.27 -13.89 -29.47
N VAL A 32 7.91 -14.79 -28.71
CA VAL A 32 9.38 -14.85 -28.56
C VAL A 32 10.09 -14.86 -29.91
N ARG A 33 9.63 -15.71 -30.84
CA ARG A 33 10.23 -15.86 -32.17
C ARG A 33 10.04 -14.62 -33.05
N LEU A 34 8.84 -14.04 -33.01
CA LEU A 34 8.53 -12.84 -33.79
C LEU A 34 9.35 -11.64 -33.29
N LEU A 35 9.42 -11.48 -31.96
CA LEU A 35 10.16 -10.42 -31.30
C LEU A 35 11.67 -10.53 -31.55
N ALA A 36 12.20 -11.76 -31.50
CA ALA A 36 13.60 -12.04 -31.80
C ALA A 36 13.98 -11.68 -33.24
N LYS A 37 13.10 -12.00 -34.19
CA LYS A 37 13.28 -11.72 -35.62
C LYS A 37 13.14 -10.23 -35.95
N GLU A 38 12.10 -9.55 -35.47
CA GLU A 38 11.84 -8.13 -35.77
C GLU A 38 12.89 -7.18 -35.17
N ARG A 39 13.58 -7.61 -34.12
CA ARG A 39 14.53 -6.78 -33.38
C ARG A 39 15.97 -7.28 -33.43
N GLU A 40 16.25 -8.30 -34.26
CA GLU A 40 17.60 -8.85 -34.46
C GLU A 40 18.32 -9.17 -33.13
N VAL A 41 17.62 -9.93 -32.27
CA VAL A 41 18.09 -10.38 -30.95
C VAL A 41 17.97 -11.89 -30.82
N SER A 42 18.69 -12.48 -29.86
CA SER A 42 18.53 -13.91 -29.55
C SER A 42 17.15 -14.21 -28.95
N GLU A 43 16.62 -15.42 -29.20
CA GLU A 43 15.37 -15.87 -28.56
C GLU A 43 15.46 -15.84 -27.03
N GLY A 44 16.64 -16.10 -26.46
CA GLY A 44 16.87 -16.00 -25.01
C GLY A 44 16.73 -14.57 -24.48
N THR A 45 17.20 -13.57 -25.23
CA THR A 45 17.02 -12.13 -24.91
C THR A 45 15.54 -11.73 -25.02
N ALA A 46 14.85 -12.17 -26.08
CA ALA A 46 13.43 -11.92 -26.27
C ALA A 46 12.56 -12.58 -25.18
N TYR A 47 12.87 -13.83 -24.81
CA TYR A 47 12.18 -14.53 -23.72
C TYR A 47 12.37 -13.82 -22.38
N ARG A 48 13.60 -13.37 -22.08
CA ARG A 48 13.89 -12.61 -20.86
C ARG A 48 13.14 -11.28 -20.84
N ALA A 49 13.07 -10.56 -21.96
CA ALA A 49 12.30 -9.33 -22.08
C ALA A 49 10.79 -9.55 -21.89
N ILE A 50 10.24 -10.64 -22.44
CA ILE A 50 8.82 -10.99 -22.26
C ILE A 50 8.52 -11.36 -20.81
N LYS A 51 9.38 -12.14 -20.14
CA LYS A 51 9.22 -12.48 -18.72
C LYS A 51 9.31 -11.26 -17.80
N GLU A 52 10.17 -10.30 -18.14
CA GLU A 52 10.24 -9.03 -17.42
C GLU A 52 9.04 -8.13 -17.70
N ALA A 53 8.58 -8.07 -18.96
CA ALA A 53 7.35 -7.38 -19.32
C ALA A 53 6.12 -7.97 -18.62
N GLU A 54 6.07 -9.29 -18.42
CA GLU A 54 5.00 -9.99 -17.68
C GLU A 54 5.01 -9.56 -16.21
N LYS A 55 6.19 -9.51 -15.59
CA LYS A 55 6.37 -9.05 -14.21
C LYS A 55 6.06 -7.56 -14.01
N LEU A 56 6.34 -6.74 -15.03
CA LEU A 56 5.98 -5.32 -15.06
C LEU A 56 4.50 -5.07 -15.42
N GLY A 57 3.75 -6.14 -15.74
CA GLY A 57 2.32 -6.07 -16.05
C GLY A 57 2.02 -5.52 -17.45
N PHE A 58 2.98 -5.52 -18.37
CA PHE A 58 2.77 -5.10 -19.76
C PHE A 58 2.18 -6.21 -20.63
N VAL A 59 2.41 -7.48 -20.27
CA VAL A 59 1.91 -8.65 -21.00
C VAL A 59 1.38 -9.72 -20.04
N SER A 60 0.50 -10.59 -20.52
CA SER A 60 -0.02 -11.74 -19.77
C SER A 60 0.08 -13.01 -20.62
N THR A 61 0.61 -14.09 -20.05
CA THR A 61 0.71 -15.40 -20.72
C THR A 61 -0.50 -16.26 -20.38
N LYS A 62 -1.24 -16.69 -21.42
CA LYS A 62 -2.40 -17.59 -21.30
C LYS A 62 -2.08 -18.94 -21.93
N ALA A 63 -2.47 -20.04 -21.28
CA ALA A 63 -2.11 -21.41 -21.67
C ALA A 63 -2.50 -21.81 -23.11
N ARG A 64 -3.54 -21.18 -23.70
CA ARG A 64 -4.03 -21.49 -25.06
C ARG A 64 -3.77 -20.41 -26.10
N THR A 65 -3.68 -19.15 -25.71
CA THR A 65 -3.59 -18.00 -26.63
C THR A 65 -2.19 -17.37 -26.70
N GLY A 66 -1.25 -17.83 -25.86
CA GLY A 66 0.10 -17.31 -25.78
C GLY A 66 0.19 -16.02 -24.97
N THR A 67 1.30 -15.29 -25.11
CA THR A 67 1.51 -14.02 -24.42
C THR A 67 0.86 -12.88 -25.21
N VAL A 68 0.07 -12.04 -24.54
CA VAL A 68 -0.64 -10.90 -25.14
C VAL A 68 -0.34 -9.61 -24.41
N ARG A 69 -0.26 -8.49 -25.14
CA ARG A 69 -0.15 -7.14 -24.58
C ARG A 69 -1.42 -6.81 -23.80
N VAL A 70 -1.27 -6.42 -22.55
CA VAL A 70 -2.38 -6.00 -21.68
C VAL A 70 -2.15 -4.57 -21.27
N ASP A 71 -3.20 -3.75 -21.09
CA ASP A 71 -2.98 -2.40 -20.56
C ASP A 71 -2.24 -2.51 -19.21
N LYS A 72 -1.28 -1.60 -18.95
CA LYS A 72 -0.52 -1.58 -17.70
C LYS A 72 -1.52 -1.24 -16.61
N LYS A 73 -2.22 -2.25 -16.09
CA LYS A 73 -3.36 -2.17 -15.17
C LYS A 73 -3.74 -0.71 -14.89
N ARG A 74 -4.58 -0.10 -15.72
CA ARG A 74 -5.74 0.55 -15.10
C ARG A 74 -6.38 -0.59 -14.36
N ARG A 75 -6.06 -0.71 -13.07
CA ARG A 75 -6.73 -1.64 -12.18
C ARG A 75 -8.20 -1.47 -12.55
N GLY A 76 -8.84 -2.50 -13.10
CA GLY A 76 -10.30 -2.53 -13.15
C GLY A 76 -10.79 -2.17 -11.75
N ASN A 77 -11.91 -1.46 -11.66
CA ASN A 77 -12.36 -0.72 -10.47
C ASN A 77 -11.74 -1.26 -9.16
N PRO A 78 -10.63 -0.65 -8.66
CA PRO A 78 -9.67 -1.28 -7.75
C PRO A 78 -10.21 -1.62 -6.35
N ASP A 79 -11.51 -1.51 -6.13
CA ASP A 79 -12.18 -1.75 -4.85
C ASP A 79 -12.93 -3.09 -4.84
N GLN A 80 -12.85 -3.86 -5.92
CA GLN A 80 -13.71 -5.03 -6.14
C GLN A 80 -12.91 -6.33 -6.32
N LEU A 81 -13.32 -7.38 -5.60
CA LEU A 81 -12.82 -8.74 -5.78
C LEU A 81 -13.22 -9.30 -7.14
N THR A 82 -12.51 -10.31 -7.60
CA THR A 82 -12.93 -11.19 -8.71
C THR A 82 -13.57 -12.46 -8.17
N PHE A 83 -14.35 -13.16 -9.00
CA PHE A 83 -14.90 -14.46 -8.61
C PHE A 83 -13.80 -15.52 -8.38
N ALA A 84 -12.66 -15.42 -9.06
CA ALA A 84 -11.47 -16.24 -8.81
C ALA A 84 -10.92 -16.05 -7.39
N GLU A 85 -10.78 -14.80 -6.95
CA GLU A 85 -10.33 -14.52 -5.58
C GLU A 85 -11.33 -15.03 -4.56
N VAL A 86 -12.64 -14.91 -4.81
CA VAL A 86 -13.67 -15.48 -3.93
C VAL A 86 -13.51 -16.99 -3.81
N LEU A 87 -13.32 -17.70 -4.92
CA LEU A 87 -13.10 -19.16 -4.94
C LEU A 87 -11.91 -19.57 -4.06
N GLU A 88 -10.81 -18.82 -4.13
CA GLU A 88 -9.63 -19.03 -3.27
C GLU A 88 -9.94 -18.74 -1.80
N ILE A 89 -10.63 -17.63 -1.49
CA ILE A 89 -10.99 -17.23 -0.12
C ILE A 89 -11.82 -18.33 0.55
N VAL A 90 -12.84 -18.84 -0.14
CA VAL A 90 -13.77 -19.84 0.43
C VAL A 90 -13.24 -21.27 0.34
N GLN A 91 -12.03 -21.45 -0.21
CA GLN A 91 -11.40 -22.76 -0.46
C GLN A 91 -12.37 -23.71 -1.19
N GLY A 92 -13.07 -23.15 -2.18
CA GLY A 92 -14.15 -23.82 -2.89
C GLY A 92 -13.67 -24.59 -4.11
N SER A 93 -14.64 -25.14 -4.83
CA SER A 93 -14.45 -25.75 -6.15
C SER A 93 -15.33 -25.06 -7.18
N LEU A 94 -14.83 -24.92 -8.40
CA LEU A 94 -15.63 -24.48 -9.55
C LEU A 94 -16.50 -25.63 -10.05
N LEU A 95 -17.79 -25.36 -10.27
CA LEU A 95 -18.75 -26.30 -10.85
C LEU A 95 -19.04 -26.02 -12.33
N GLY A 96 -18.95 -24.76 -12.77
CA GLY A 96 -19.17 -24.34 -14.14
C GLY A 96 -18.92 -22.84 -14.30
N GLY A 97 -18.86 -22.36 -15.54
CA GLY A 97 -18.69 -20.94 -15.87
C GLY A 97 -17.28 -20.41 -15.71
N GLU A 98 -16.25 -21.22 -16.04
CA GLU A 98 -14.82 -20.87 -15.88
C GLU A 98 -14.45 -19.52 -16.51
N GLU A 99 -15.01 -19.19 -17.68
CA GLU A 99 -14.75 -17.92 -18.36
C GLU A 99 -15.22 -16.69 -17.57
N GLY A 100 -16.09 -16.87 -16.57
CA GLY A 100 -16.57 -15.83 -15.68
C GLY A 100 -15.68 -15.55 -14.48
N LEU A 101 -14.65 -16.36 -14.20
CA LEU A 101 -13.83 -16.25 -12.98
C LEU A 101 -13.08 -14.92 -12.87
N GLU A 102 -12.63 -14.36 -14.00
CA GLU A 102 -11.89 -13.09 -14.06
C GLU A 102 -12.81 -11.86 -14.00
N LYS A 103 -14.13 -12.04 -13.99
CA LYS A 103 -15.07 -10.93 -13.87
C LYS A 103 -15.03 -10.37 -12.44
N THR A 104 -15.25 -9.06 -12.34
CA THR A 104 -15.30 -8.35 -11.05
C THR A 104 -16.65 -8.55 -10.37
N LEU A 105 -16.59 -8.71 -9.06
CA LEU A 105 -17.72 -8.82 -8.15
C LEU A 105 -18.09 -7.43 -7.62
N HIS A 106 -19.33 -7.02 -7.82
CA HIS A 106 -19.82 -5.72 -7.38
C HIS A 106 -20.54 -5.76 -6.03
N LYS A 107 -21.20 -6.89 -5.73
CA LYS A 107 -22.16 -6.99 -4.63
C LYS A 107 -22.34 -8.44 -4.19
N LEU A 108 -22.43 -8.65 -2.88
CA LEU A 108 -22.74 -9.93 -2.27
C LEU A 108 -24.22 -9.95 -1.88
N ILE A 109 -24.91 -11.06 -2.18
CA ILE A 109 -26.31 -11.25 -1.83
C ILE A 109 -26.44 -12.57 -1.09
N ILE A 110 -27.12 -12.57 0.05
CA ILE A 110 -27.39 -13.78 0.83
C ILE A 110 -28.81 -14.25 0.54
N GLY A 111 -28.93 -15.43 -0.06
CA GLY A 111 -30.20 -16.04 -0.44
C GLY A 111 -30.92 -16.71 0.73
N ALA A 112 -31.43 -15.92 1.68
CA ALA A 112 -32.21 -16.41 2.82
C ALA A 112 -33.74 -16.41 2.58
N MET A 113 -34.23 -15.50 1.74
CA MET A 113 -35.65 -15.29 1.44
C MET A 113 -36.20 -16.26 0.37
N GLU A 114 -37.51 -16.18 0.10
CA GLU A 114 -38.14 -16.90 -1.02
C GLU A 114 -37.64 -16.37 -2.37
N LEU A 115 -37.78 -17.17 -3.42
CA LEU A 115 -37.17 -16.91 -4.72
C LEU A 115 -37.63 -15.57 -5.32
N ASP A 116 -38.94 -15.32 -5.29
CA ASP A 116 -39.53 -14.15 -5.93
C ASP A 116 -39.01 -12.85 -5.29
N GLU A 117 -38.93 -12.80 -3.96
CA GLU A 117 -38.35 -11.65 -3.25
C GLU A 117 -36.85 -11.49 -3.52
N MET A 118 -36.12 -12.61 -3.62
CA MET A 118 -34.67 -12.60 -3.83
C MET A 118 -34.30 -12.00 -5.18
N THR A 119 -35.06 -12.30 -6.25
CA THR A 119 -34.77 -11.83 -7.61
C THR A 119 -34.70 -10.30 -7.71
N ALA A 120 -35.47 -9.57 -6.89
CA ALA A 120 -35.44 -8.11 -6.86
C ALA A 120 -34.09 -7.51 -6.42
N TYR A 121 -33.27 -8.28 -5.71
CA TYR A 121 -31.96 -7.83 -5.24
C TYR A 121 -30.81 -8.27 -6.15
N ILE A 122 -31.04 -9.20 -7.08
CA ILE A 122 -30.02 -9.77 -7.96
C ILE A 122 -29.81 -8.86 -9.18
N ASP A 123 -28.58 -8.39 -9.34
CA ASP A 123 -28.15 -7.57 -10.47
C ASP A 123 -26.90 -8.17 -11.13
N ALA A 124 -26.59 -7.70 -12.34
CA ALA A 124 -25.45 -8.20 -13.09
C ALA A 124 -24.13 -7.89 -12.36
N GLY A 125 -23.28 -8.91 -12.22
CA GLY A 125 -22.01 -8.81 -11.49
C GLY A 125 -22.14 -8.97 -9.97
N SER A 126 -23.31 -9.35 -9.46
CA SER A 126 -23.48 -9.86 -8.10
C SER A 126 -22.98 -11.30 -7.93
N LEU A 127 -22.74 -11.70 -6.69
CA LEU A 127 -22.59 -13.09 -6.26
C LEU A 127 -23.71 -13.44 -5.29
N LEU A 128 -24.54 -14.42 -5.68
CA LEU A 128 -25.54 -15.00 -4.79
C LEU A 128 -24.92 -16.12 -3.95
N ILE A 129 -24.96 -15.98 -2.63
CA ILE A 129 -24.59 -17.00 -1.66
C ILE A 129 -25.86 -17.73 -1.20
N VAL A 130 -25.99 -19.01 -1.52
CA VAL A 130 -27.21 -19.78 -1.27
C VAL A 130 -26.91 -21.25 -0.94
N GLY A 131 -27.84 -21.93 -0.28
CA GLY A 131 -27.77 -23.37 0.00
C GLY A 131 -28.19 -24.22 -1.20
N ASN A 132 -28.82 -25.37 -0.96
CA ASN A 132 -29.27 -26.32 -1.98
C ASN A 132 -30.60 -25.94 -2.68
N ARG A 133 -30.67 -24.77 -3.33
CA ARG A 133 -31.88 -24.32 -4.03
C ARG A 133 -31.61 -24.12 -5.51
N GLU A 134 -31.77 -25.17 -6.31
CA GLU A 134 -31.46 -25.14 -7.75
C GLU A 134 -32.20 -24.05 -8.53
N ASN A 135 -33.47 -23.80 -8.20
CA ASN A 135 -34.24 -22.72 -8.83
C ASN A 135 -33.61 -21.34 -8.57
N ALA A 136 -33.04 -21.12 -7.37
CA ALA A 136 -32.30 -19.89 -7.05
C ALA A 136 -30.97 -19.82 -7.81
N HIS A 137 -30.28 -20.95 -7.99
CA HIS A 137 -29.05 -20.99 -8.80
C HIS A 137 -29.33 -20.55 -10.24
N ARG A 138 -30.39 -21.12 -10.85
CA ARG A 138 -30.83 -20.79 -12.21
C ARG A 138 -31.20 -19.31 -12.33
N ALA A 139 -32.07 -18.83 -11.44
CA ALA A 139 -32.52 -17.43 -11.45
C ALA A 139 -31.36 -16.44 -11.34
N ALA A 140 -30.37 -16.71 -10.49
CA ALA A 140 -29.20 -15.84 -10.36
C ALA A 140 -28.41 -15.71 -11.66
N LEU A 141 -28.16 -16.82 -12.35
CA LEU A 141 -27.41 -16.84 -13.61
C LEU A 141 -28.18 -16.11 -14.72
N GLU A 142 -29.51 -16.27 -14.77
CA GLU A 142 -30.37 -15.57 -15.73
C GLU A 142 -30.32 -14.05 -15.55
N HIS A 143 -30.19 -13.58 -14.30
CA HIS A 143 -30.07 -12.17 -13.93
C HIS A 143 -28.62 -11.64 -13.99
N GLY A 144 -27.66 -12.45 -14.45
CA GLY A 144 -26.29 -11.99 -14.64
C GLY A 144 -25.38 -12.10 -13.41
N ALA A 145 -25.80 -12.84 -12.37
CA ALA A 145 -25.04 -13.05 -11.14
C ALA A 145 -24.33 -14.40 -11.12
N GLY A 146 -23.14 -14.44 -10.51
CA GLY A 146 -22.48 -15.69 -10.14
C GLY A 146 -23.20 -16.35 -8.94
N VAL A 147 -22.94 -17.64 -8.74
CA VAL A 147 -23.52 -18.41 -7.63
C VAL A 147 -22.42 -19.02 -6.79
N LEU A 148 -22.54 -18.91 -5.46
CA LEU A 148 -21.74 -19.65 -4.49
C LEU A 148 -22.67 -20.52 -3.64
N ILE A 149 -22.54 -21.82 -3.84
CA ILE A 149 -23.30 -22.86 -3.14
C ILE A 149 -22.56 -23.21 -1.84
N THR A 150 -23.24 -23.06 -0.72
CA THR A 150 -22.68 -23.31 0.63
C THR A 150 -23.12 -24.66 1.18
N GLY A 151 -22.51 -25.13 2.27
CA GLY A 151 -22.88 -26.38 2.95
C GLY A 151 -22.44 -27.66 2.25
N GLY A 152 -21.55 -27.58 1.26
CA GLY A 152 -21.06 -28.74 0.50
C GLY A 152 -22.05 -29.29 -0.51
N PHE A 153 -23.11 -28.53 -0.81
CA PHE A 153 -24.09 -28.90 -1.82
C PHE A 153 -23.58 -28.67 -3.23
N ASN A 154 -24.33 -29.22 -4.18
CA ASN A 154 -24.03 -29.19 -5.59
C ASN A 154 -25.23 -28.65 -6.37
N THR A 155 -25.10 -28.59 -7.69
CA THR A 155 -26.18 -28.23 -8.60
C THR A 155 -26.24 -29.20 -9.77
N SER A 156 -27.42 -29.33 -10.37
CA SER A 156 -27.66 -30.12 -11.58
C SER A 156 -26.85 -29.69 -12.80
N ASP A 157 -26.64 -30.62 -13.73
CA ASP A 157 -25.87 -30.41 -14.97
C ASP A 157 -26.49 -29.34 -15.88
N GLU A 158 -27.82 -29.21 -15.86
CA GLU A 158 -28.55 -28.16 -16.58
C GLU A 158 -28.10 -26.76 -16.14
N VAL A 159 -27.99 -26.54 -14.82
CA VAL A 159 -27.58 -25.25 -14.26
C VAL A 159 -26.09 -24.99 -14.55
N ARG A 160 -25.25 -26.03 -14.56
CA ARG A 160 -23.83 -25.91 -14.98
C ARG A 160 -23.71 -25.52 -16.45
N ALA A 161 -24.52 -26.12 -17.32
CA ALA A 161 -24.56 -25.78 -18.74
C ALA A 161 -24.97 -24.31 -18.94
N LEU A 162 -26.00 -23.85 -18.22
CA LEU A 162 -26.42 -22.46 -18.22
C LEU A 162 -25.30 -21.51 -17.75
N ALA A 163 -24.58 -21.86 -16.69
CA ALA A 163 -23.43 -21.08 -16.21
C ALA A 163 -22.32 -20.94 -17.25
N ASN A 164 -22.03 -22.02 -17.99
CA ASN A 164 -21.08 -21.99 -19.09
C ASN A 164 -21.57 -21.09 -20.24
N GLU A 165 -22.84 -21.22 -20.63
CA GLU A 165 -23.46 -20.40 -21.68
C GLU A 165 -23.43 -18.90 -21.32
N ARG A 166 -23.75 -18.55 -20.07
CA ARG A 166 -23.77 -17.18 -19.57
C ARG A 166 -22.39 -16.66 -19.18
N GLN A 167 -21.36 -17.52 -19.20
CA GLN A 167 -20.01 -17.21 -18.72
C GLN A 167 -20.02 -16.64 -17.29
N LEU A 168 -20.80 -17.25 -16.40
CA LEU A 168 -20.94 -16.84 -15.00
C LEU A 168 -20.57 -17.99 -14.09
N PRO A 169 -19.72 -17.78 -13.08
CA PRO A 169 -19.21 -18.90 -12.29
C PRO A 169 -20.27 -19.44 -11.33
N ILE A 170 -20.33 -20.76 -11.22
CA ILE A 170 -20.93 -21.45 -10.08
C ILE A 170 -19.80 -22.06 -9.27
N LEU A 171 -19.71 -21.63 -8.02
CA LEU A 171 -18.74 -22.07 -7.04
C LEU A 171 -19.46 -22.93 -5.99
N THR A 172 -18.76 -23.86 -5.36
CA THR A 172 -19.24 -24.59 -4.17
C THR A 172 -18.18 -24.60 -3.07
N CYS A 173 -18.61 -24.55 -1.82
CA CYS A 173 -17.73 -24.73 -0.66
C CYS A 173 -18.43 -25.53 0.44
N ARG A 174 -17.63 -26.09 1.35
CA ARG A 174 -18.14 -26.91 2.47
C ARG A 174 -18.67 -26.10 3.65
N TYR A 175 -18.28 -24.82 3.75
CA TYR A 175 -18.68 -23.93 4.83
C TYR A 175 -20.14 -23.48 4.68
N ASP A 176 -20.79 -23.15 5.79
CA ASP A 176 -22.13 -22.56 5.82
C ASP A 176 -22.13 -21.10 5.35
N THR A 177 -23.34 -20.57 5.08
CA THR A 177 -23.55 -19.20 4.59
C THR A 177 -22.91 -18.12 5.45
N PHE A 178 -23.00 -18.21 6.78
CA PHE A 178 -22.46 -17.18 7.68
C PHE A 178 -20.92 -17.19 7.66
N THR A 179 -20.32 -18.38 7.73
CA THR A 179 -18.87 -18.54 7.66
C THR A 179 -18.33 -18.00 6.34
N VAL A 180 -18.95 -18.36 5.22
CA VAL A 180 -18.57 -17.89 3.88
C VAL A 180 -18.68 -16.37 3.77
N ALA A 181 -19.82 -15.80 4.14
CA ALA A 181 -20.03 -14.37 4.09
C ALA A 181 -19.00 -13.62 4.95
N SER A 182 -18.70 -14.14 6.14
CA SER A 182 -17.68 -13.59 7.04
C SER A 182 -16.27 -13.66 6.45
N MET A 183 -15.91 -14.78 5.81
CA MET A 183 -14.60 -14.94 5.16
C MET A 183 -14.43 -13.96 4.00
N ILE A 184 -15.44 -13.82 3.14
CA ILE A 184 -15.40 -12.88 2.01
C ILE A 184 -15.35 -11.45 2.52
N ASN A 185 -16.18 -11.10 3.51
CA ASN A 185 -16.15 -9.77 4.13
C ASN A 185 -14.77 -9.47 4.72
N ARG A 186 -14.18 -10.39 5.49
CA ARG A 186 -12.82 -10.21 6.03
C ARG A 186 -11.78 -10.02 4.94
N ALA A 187 -11.84 -10.82 3.87
CA ALA A 187 -10.92 -10.70 2.76
C ALA A 187 -11.06 -9.37 2.00
N MET A 188 -12.29 -8.88 1.81
CA MET A 188 -12.55 -7.52 1.30
C MET A 188 -11.86 -6.47 2.18
N TYR A 189 -12.04 -6.54 3.50
CA TYR A 189 -11.39 -5.62 4.44
C TYR A 189 -9.86 -5.69 4.40
N ASP A 190 -9.29 -6.89 4.40
CA ASP A 190 -7.84 -7.09 4.29
C ASP A 190 -7.28 -6.48 3.00
N GLN A 191 -8.00 -6.65 1.87
CA GLN A 191 -7.61 -6.03 0.62
C GLN A 191 -7.70 -4.50 0.68
N LEU A 192 -8.76 -3.94 1.25
CA LEU A 192 -8.90 -2.50 1.45
C LEU A 192 -7.74 -1.94 2.30
N ILE A 193 -7.41 -2.59 3.41
CA ILE A 193 -6.30 -2.20 4.30
C ILE A 193 -4.97 -2.24 3.53
N LYS A 194 -4.67 -3.35 2.84
CA LYS A 194 -3.43 -3.49 2.06
C LYS A 194 -3.33 -2.44 0.95
N ARG A 195 -4.45 -2.07 0.31
CA ARG A 195 -4.49 -1.06 -0.76
C ARG A 195 -4.38 0.38 -0.22
N LYS A 196 -4.75 0.64 1.04
CA LYS A 196 -4.49 1.94 1.72
C LYS A 196 -3.00 2.18 2.00
N ILE A 197 -2.16 1.14 1.97
CA ILE A 197 -0.71 1.30 2.12
C ILE A 197 -0.16 1.94 0.85
N MET A 198 0.06 3.25 0.92
CA MET A 198 0.73 3.98 -0.15
C MET A 198 2.20 3.55 -0.25
N ILE A 199 2.67 3.38 -1.48
CA ILE A 199 4.05 3.03 -1.78
C ILE A 199 4.75 4.19 -2.50
N ILE A 200 6.08 4.20 -2.46
CA ILE A 200 6.90 5.22 -3.13
C ILE A 200 6.56 5.36 -4.62
N GLY A 201 6.20 4.26 -5.27
CA GLY A 201 5.82 4.26 -6.68
C GLY A 201 4.55 5.05 -7.01
N ASP A 202 3.70 5.33 -6.01
CA ASP A 202 2.52 6.17 -6.18
C ASP A 202 2.86 7.67 -6.15
N LEU A 203 4.04 8.04 -5.64
CA LEU A 203 4.53 9.43 -5.53
C LEU A 203 5.46 9.85 -6.66
N ILE A 204 6.21 8.92 -7.22
CA ILE A 204 7.20 9.25 -8.23
C ILE A 204 6.51 9.42 -9.57
N ASP A 205 6.53 10.65 -10.08
CA ASP A 205 6.24 10.94 -11.47
C ASP A 205 7.41 10.46 -12.35
N PRO A 206 7.21 9.46 -13.23
CA PRO A 206 8.26 8.96 -14.13
C PRO A 206 8.79 10.02 -15.11
N SER A 207 8.08 11.14 -15.28
CA SER A 207 8.48 12.24 -16.15
C SER A 207 9.29 13.32 -15.42
N SER A 208 9.41 13.25 -14.09
CA SER A 208 10.15 14.21 -13.30
C SER A 208 11.66 14.09 -13.54
N ARG A 209 12.33 15.24 -13.70
CA ARG A 209 13.79 15.28 -13.85
C ARG A 209 14.45 14.95 -12.53
N VAL A 210 15.23 13.87 -12.53
CA VAL A 210 16.03 13.47 -11.37
C VAL A 210 17.37 14.17 -11.46
N GLY A 211 17.66 15.08 -10.52
CA GLY A 211 19.01 15.61 -10.37
C GLY A 211 19.96 14.48 -10.00
N VAL A 212 20.95 14.18 -10.85
CA VAL A 212 21.93 13.12 -10.63
C VAL A 212 23.29 13.57 -11.12
N LEU A 213 24.35 13.17 -10.40
CA LEU A 213 25.74 13.44 -10.78
C LEU A 213 26.49 12.12 -11.01
N LYS A 214 27.53 12.17 -11.85
CA LYS A 214 28.46 11.05 -12.03
C LYS A 214 29.57 11.11 -10.99
N GLN A 215 30.15 9.97 -10.66
CA GLN A 215 31.29 9.91 -9.72
C GLN A 215 32.49 10.74 -10.18
N SER A 216 32.67 10.84 -11.50
CA SER A 216 33.72 11.59 -12.17
C SER A 216 33.44 13.10 -12.24
N ALA A 217 32.22 13.55 -11.92
CA ALA A 217 31.86 14.96 -11.94
C ALA A 217 32.65 15.74 -10.89
N GLU A 218 32.74 17.05 -11.10
CA GLU A 218 33.49 17.95 -10.23
C GLU A 218 32.56 18.77 -9.31
N VAL A 219 33.13 19.40 -8.29
CA VAL A 219 32.41 20.34 -7.41
C VAL A 219 31.72 21.45 -8.21
N SER A 220 32.33 21.92 -9.30
CA SER A 220 31.72 22.92 -10.19
C SER A 220 30.42 22.44 -10.84
N ASP A 221 30.31 21.15 -11.18
CA ASP A 221 29.09 20.54 -11.74
C ASP A 221 28.00 20.41 -10.69
N PHE A 222 28.38 20.09 -9.44
CA PHE A 222 27.45 20.12 -8.31
C PHE A 222 26.83 21.52 -8.15
N HIS A 223 27.64 22.59 -8.15
CA HIS A 223 27.10 23.95 -8.00
C HIS A 223 26.18 24.35 -9.15
N LYS A 224 26.53 24.01 -10.40
CA LYS A 224 25.67 24.26 -11.57
C LYS A 224 24.32 23.56 -11.42
N LEU A 225 24.33 22.26 -11.13
CA LEU A 225 23.10 21.47 -10.98
C LEU A 225 22.27 21.94 -9.77
N SER A 226 22.94 22.33 -8.69
CA SER A 226 22.30 22.89 -7.50
C SER A 226 21.55 24.18 -7.80
N MET A 227 22.15 25.09 -8.58
CA MET A 227 21.49 26.32 -9.02
C MET A 227 20.35 26.06 -10.00
N GLU A 228 20.50 25.11 -10.92
CA GLU A 228 19.47 24.78 -11.91
C GLU A 228 18.22 24.17 -11.27
N LEU A 229 18.41 23.25 -10.33
CA LEU A 229 17.30 22.47 -9.73
C LEU A 229 16.85 22.98 -8.36
N GLY A 230 17.52 23.98 -7.79
CA GLY A 230 17.24 24.48 -6.44
C GLY A 230 17.46 23.45 -5.33
N SER A 231 18.19 22.37 -5.61
CA SER A 231 18.44 21.28 -4.68
C SER A 231 19.86 21.35 -4.12
N SER A 232 20.03 21.05 -2.84
CA SER A 232 21.32 21.06 -2.14
C SER A 232 21.91 19.66 -1.96
N ARG A 233 21.36 18.64 -2.63
CA ARG A 233 21.78 17.24 -2.49
C ARG A 233 21.38 16.41 -3.71
N PHE A 234 22.26 15.50 -4.10
CA PHE A 234 22.07 14.67 -5.29
C PHE A 234 22.61 13.25 -5.09
N PRO A 235 21.95 12.23 -5.66
CA PRO A 235 22.55 10.92 -5.86
C PRO A 235 23.74 10.99 -6.82
N ILE A 236 24.75 10.18 -6.52
CA ILE A 236 25.87 9.90 -7.41
C ILE A 236 25.74 8.50 -7.98
N THR A 237 25.85 8.42 -9.31
CA THR A 237 25.80 7.17 -10.05
C THR A 237 27.11 6.83 -10.73
N ASP A 238 27.30 5.53 -10.98
CA ASP A 238 28.32 5.04 -11.90
C ASP A 238 27.87 5.19 -13.38
N GLU A 239 28.71 4.71 -14.30
CA GLU A 239 28.42 4.74 -15.75
C GLU A 239 27.20 3.89 -16.14
N TRP A 240 26.83 2.89 -15.33
CA TRP A 240 25.65 2.04 -15.55
C TRP A 240 24.39 2.55 -14.84
N ASN A 241 24.41 3.80 -14.39
CA ASN A 241 23.34 4.46 -13.65
C ASN A 241 23.02 3.82 -12.29
N LYS A 242 23.94 3.06 -11.69
CA LYS A 242 23.75 2.50 -10.35
C LYS A 242 24.11 3.52 -9.29
N VAL A 243 23.28 3.61 -8.26
CA VAL A 243 23.52 4.53 -7.14
C VAL A 243 24.66 4.02 -6.25
N ILE A 244 25.77 4.75 -6.24
CA ILE A 244 26.98 4.42 -5.49
C ILE A 244 27.26 5.39 -4.34
N GLY A 245 26.71 6.60 -4.41
CA GLY A 245 26.97 7.66 -3.44
C GLY A 245 25.86 8.68 -3.32
N MET A 246 25.96 9.53 -2.30
CA MET A 246 25.20 10.77 -2.15
C MET A 246 26.18 11.91 -1.91
N ILE A 247 25.85 13.08 -2.43
CA ILE A 247 26.59 14.32 -2.19
C ILE A 247 25.62 15.41 -1.76
N THR A 248 26.03 16.21 -0.79
CA THR A 248 25.27 17.33 -0.25
C THR A 248 26.09 18.61 -0.31
N ALA A 249 25.42 19.75 -0.15
CA ALA A 249 26.08 21.04 -0.09
C ALA A 249 27.14 21.09 1.02
N LYS A 250 26.98 20.33 2.12
CA LYS A 250 27.96 20.24 3.20
C LYS A 250 29.26 19.56 2.78
N ASP A 251 29.18 18.56 1.91
CA ASP A 251 30.33 17.75 1.49
C ASP A 251 31.28 18.51 0.55
N VAL A 252 30.77 19.55 -0.12
CA VAL A 252 31.55 20.37 -1.06
C VAL A 252 32.08 21.67 -0.44
N ILE A 253 31.72 22.01 0.80
CA ILE A 253 32.18 23.23 1.47
C ILE A 253 33.71 23.21 1.58
N GLY A 254 34.35 24.25 1.05
CA GLY A 254 35.80 24.40 1.10
C GLY A 254 36.59 23.54 0.11
N ALA A 255 35.92 22.71 -0.69
CA ALA A 255 36.56 21.94 -1.75
C ALA A 255 36.81 22.80 -3.00
N PRO A 256 37.95 22.66 -3.70
CA PRO A 256 38.21 23.38 -4.94
C PRO A 256 37.24 22.94 -6.05
N PRO A 257 36.86 23.84 -6.98
CA PRO A 257 35.87 23.55 -8.03
C PRO A 257 36.19 22.34 -8.92
N THR A 258 37.47 21.99 -9.05
CA THR A 258 37.98 20.87 -9.87
C THR A 258 38.09 19.55 -9.12
N GLN A 259 37.77 19.51 -7.82
CA GLN A 259 37.81 18.26 -7.05
C GLN A 259 36.70 17.31 -7.51
N LYS A 260 37.06 16.06 -7.78
CA LYS A 260 36.11 15.01 -8.12
C LYS A 260 35.22 14.64 -6.94
N LEU A 261 33.93 14.47 -7.22
CA LEU A 261 32.92 14.14 -6.22
C LEU A 261 33.12 12.73 -5.62
N GLU A 262 33.76 11.79 -6.32
CA GLU A 262 34.09 10.46 -5.79
C GLU A 262 34.85 10.48 -4.45
N LYS A 263 35.61 11.57 -4.19
CA LYS A 263 36.41 11.76 -2.97
C LYS A 263 35.63 12.39 -1.83
N LEU A 264 34.49 13.03 -2.13
CA LEU A 264 33.69 13.80 -1.19
C LEU A 264 32.37 13.10 -0.84
N MET A 265 31.88 12.23 -1.72
CA MET A 265 30.58 11.61 -1.55
C MET A 265 30.51 10.67 -0.35
N THR A 266 29.33 10.62 0.26
CA THR A 266 28.97 9.55 1.19
C THR A 266 28.71 8.28 0.38
N LYS A 267 29.55 7.27 0.55
CA LYS A 267 29.46 5.99 -0.17
C LYS A 267 28.35 5.12 0.40
N ARG A 268 27.76 4.27 -0.46
CA ARG A 268 26.73 3.28 -0.07
C ARG A 268 25.50 3.92 0.60
N PRO A 269 24.83 4.86 -0.07
CA PRO A 269 23.68 5.54 0.54
C PRO A 269 22.51 4.58 0.75
N LEU A 270 21.68 4.92 1.73
CA LEU A 270 20.37 4.30 1.90
C LEU A 270 19.49 4.60 0.69
N THR A 271 18.84 3.56 0.17
CA THR A 271 17.94 3.64 -0.99
C THR A 271 16.60 2.99 -0.68
N VAL A 272 15.59 3.30 -1.49
CA VAL A 272 14.25 2.70 -1.45
C VAL A 272 13.88 2.17 -2.83
N THR A 273 12.82 1.37 -2.91
CA THR A 273 12.28 0.85 -4.18
C THR A 273 10.88 1.39 -4.41
N MET A 274 10.36 1.24 -5.63
CA MET A 274 8.98 1.63 -5.95
C MET A 274 7.92 0.95 -5.06
N ASN A 275 8.23 -0.24 -4.52
CA ASN A 275 7.31 -0.99 -3.65
C ASN A 275 7.53 -0.71 -2.16
N THR A 276 8.48 0.15 -1.80
CA THR A 276 8.72 0.49 -0.39
C THR A 276 7.52 1.30 0.13
N PRO A 277 6.92 0.92 1.27
CA PRO A 277 5.86 1.71 1.90
C PRO A 277 6.37 3.11 2.26
N ILE A 278 5.54 4.13 2.04
CA ILE A 278 5.89 5.53 2.36
C ILE A 278 6.24 5.68 3.84
N THR A 279 5.50 5.01 4.73
CA THR A 279 5.75 5.00 6.19
C THR A 279 7.14 4.48 6.54
N SER A 280 7.60 3.41 5.88
CA SER A 280 8.94 2.86 6.08
C SER A 280 10.02 3.83 5.59
N ALA A 281 9.80 4.50 4.46
CA ALA A 281 10.69 5.54 3.97
C ALA A 281 10.75 6.72 4.96
N ALA A 282 9.60 7.16 5.48
CA ALA A 282 9.51 8.23 6.49
C ALA A 282 10.32 7.88 7.74
N HIS A 283 10.08 6.70 8.33
CA HIS A 283 10.79 6.27 9.53
C HIS A 283 12.31 6.29 9.32
N ARG A 284 12.80 5.76 8.19
CA ARG A 284 14.23 5.77 7.86
C ARG A 284 14.79 7.18 7.65
N MET A 285 14.01 8.07 7.04
CA MET A 285 14.40 9.47 6.86
C MET A 285 14.51 10.21 8.20
N VAL A 286 13.64 9.88 9.14
CA VAL A 286 13.60 10.48 10.48
C VAL A 286 14.76 9.95 11.33
N SER A 287 14.86 8.63 11.49
CA SER A 287 15.86 7.99 12.36
C SER A 287 17.31 8.29 11.96
N GLU A 288 17.57 8.38 10.65
CA GLU A 288 18.91 8.64 10.11
C GLU A 288 19.15 10.12 9.77
N GLY A 289 18.16 11.00 9.99
CA GLY A 289 18.25 12.41 9.63
C GLY A 289 18.42 12.67 8.12
N ILE A 290 17.90 11.79 7.27
CA ILE A 290 18.02 11.84 5.80
C ILE A 290 16.90 12.67 5.18
N GLU A 291 17.25 13.60 4.30
CA GLU A 291 16.27 14.47 3.64
C GLU A 291 15.90 14.06 2.20
N LEU A 292 16.69 13.19 1.58
CA LEU A 292 16.45 12.69 0.22
C LEU A 292 16.89 11.23 0.12
N LEU A 293 16.00 10.36 -0.38
CA LEU A 293 16.31 8.96 -0.66
C LEU A 293 16.32 8.72 -2.18
N PRO A 294 17.39 8.12 -2.73
CA PRO A 294 17.37 7.60 -4.09
C PRO A 294 16.44 6.39 -4.18
N VAL A 295 15.65 6.36 -5.24
CA VAL A 295 14.71 5.29 -5.54
C VAL A 295 15.30 4.46 -6.66
N VAL A 296 15.46 3.17 -6.40
CA VAL A 296 16.22 2.28 -7.27
C VAL A 296 15.43 1.04 -7.66
N ASP A 297 15.83 0.45 -8.78
CA ASP A 297 15.35 -0.86 -9.20
C ASP A 297 16.07 -2.00 -8.45
N ARG A 298 15.78 -3.25 -8.84
CA ARG A 298 16.43 -4.44 -8.25
C ARG A 298 17.94 -4.52 -8.52
N GLY A 299 18.41 -3.86 -9.58
CA GLY A 299 19.82 -3.77 -9.95
C GLY A 299 20.54 -2.55 -9.36
N ARG A 300 19.91 -1.82 -8.44
CA ARG A 300 20.36 -0.53 -7.88
C ARG A 300 20.46 0.62 -8.90
N LYS A 301 19.88 0.49 -10.09
CA LYS A 301 19.80 1.59 -11.05
C LYS A 301 18.85 2.65 -10.53
N LEU A 302 19.25 3.92 -10.66
CA LEU A 302 18.45 5.06 -10.25
C LEU A 302 17.20 5.16 -11.12
N ILE A 303 16.03 5.13 -10.48
CA ILE A 303 14.73 5.42 -11.08
C ILE A 303 14.34 6.87 -10.79
N GLY A 304 14.57 7.33 -9.56
CA GLY A 304 14.08 8.61 -9.08
C GLY A 304 14.68 9.00 -7.74
N THR A 305 14.19 10.11 -7.18
CA THR A 305 14.49 10.54 -5.82
C THR A 305 13.20 10.91 -5.13
N ILE A 306 13.13 10.70 -3.82
CA ILE A 306 12.01 11.13 -3.00
C ILE A 306 12.53 11.95 -1.82
N SER A 307 11.96 13.13 -1.61
CA SER A 307 12.31 14.00 -0.50
C SER A 307 11.49 13.69 0.75
N ARG A 308 12.05 14.00 1.92
CA ARG A 308 11.34 13.87 3.19
C ARG A 308 10.04 14.68 3.23
N GLY A 309 10.05 15.88 2.67
CA GLY A 309 8.86 16.73 2.59
C GLY A 309 7.72 16.10 1.79
N GLU A 310 8.02 15.49 0.63
CA GLU A 310 7.02 14.77 -0.18
C GLU A 310 6.44 13.56 0.55
N VAL A 311 7.30 12.76 1.20
CA VAL A 311 6.90 11.60 2.00
C VAL A 311 5.94 12.01 3.12
N LEU A 312 6.32 13.00 3.94
CA LEU A 312 5.53 13.42 5.11
C LEU A 312 4.22 14.12 4.72
N ARG A 313 4.23 14.98 3.69
CA ARG A 313 3.03 15.63 3.18
C ARG A 313 2.00 14.61 2.72
N THR A 314 2.44 13.56 2.03
CA THR A 314 1.55 12.51 1.53
C THR A 314 0.91 11.71 2.67
N MET A 315 1.69 11.38 3.72
CA MET A 315 1.16 10.63 4.86
C MET A 315 -0.03 11.32 5.55
N GLN A 316 -0.11 12.65 5.53
CA GLN A 316 -1.24 13.39 6.11
C GLN A 316 -2.53 13.27 5.30
N PHE A 317 -2.45 13.18 3.97
CA PHE A 317 -3.65 13.06 3.12
C PHE A 317 -4.30 11.68 3.18
N ALA A 318 -3.53 10.63 3.51
CA ALA A 318 -4.06 9.28 3.69
C ALA A 318 -4.80 9.04 5.01
N ASN A 319 -4.65 9.94 5.99
CA ASN A 319 -5.31 9.83 7.31
C ASN A 319 -6.75 10.35 7.33
N ARG A 320 -7.44 10.48 6.19
CA ARG A 320 -8.88 10.76 6.21
C ARG A 320 -9.63 9.47 6.58
N PRO A 321 -10.42 9.46 7.67
CA PRO A 321 -11.14 8.27 8.09
C PRO A 321 -12.21 7.93 7.04
N SER A 322 -11.92 6.94 6.21
CA SER A 322 -12.95 6.23 5.45
C SER A 322 -13.64 5.27 6.40
N GLN A 323 -14.97 5.37 6.54
CA GLN A 323 -15.82 4.55 7.42
C GLN A 323 -15.84 3.04 7.09
N LEU A 324 -15.01 2.56 6.15
CA LEU A 324 -14.92 1.16 5.74
C LEU A 324 -13.50 0.62 5.92
N GLY A 325 -13.37 -0.38 6.81
CA GLY A 325 -12.14 -1.06 7.18
C GLY A 325 -11.36 -0.34 8.28
N GLU A 326 -11.79 -0.54 9.54
CA GLU A 326 -11.08 -0.06 10.74
C GLU A 326 -9.87 -0.97 11.04
N THR A 327 -8.70 -0.35 11.23
CA THR A 327 -7.52 -1.05 11.78
C THR A 327 -7.77 -1.38 13.25
N PHE A 328 -6.99 -2.29 13.84
CA PHE A 328 -7.06 -2.54 15.28
C PHE A 328 -6.92 -1.25 16.10
N ASP A 329 -6.00 -0.36 15.72
CA ASP A 329 -5.85 0.94 16.39
C ASP A 329 -7.14 1.78 16.37
N ALA A 330 -7.85 1.81 15.23
CA ALA A 330 -9.13 2.52 15.12
C ALA A 330 -10.23 1.85 15.95
N LEU A 331 -10.27 0.51 15.94
CA LEU A 331 -11.23 -0.30 16.67
C LEU A 331 -11.05 -0.16 18.20
N MET A 332 -9.81 -0.14 18.69
CA MET A 332 -9.51 0.10 20.11
C MET A 332 -9.79 1.55 20.53
N TRP A 333 -9.67 2.49 19.59
CA TRP A 333 -9.93 3.90 19.86
C TRP A 333 -11.41 4.29 19.75
N SER A 334 -12.24 3.55 19.00
CA SER A 334 -13.62 3.96 18.66
C SER A 334 -14.50 4.29 19.87
N GLY A 335 -14.21 3.67 21.02
CA GLY A 335 -14.90 3.89 22.29
C GLY A 335 -14.40 5.06 23.14
N PHE A 336 -13.38 5.80 22.70
CA PHE A 336 -12.80 6.93 23.43
C PHE A 336 -13.32 8.28 22.94
N ALA A 337 -13.92 9.05 23.87
CA ALA A 337 -14.36 10.41 23.67
C ALA A 337 -13.24 11.40 24.00
N GLU A 338 -13.14 12.47 23.20
CA GLU A 338 -12.30 13.62 23.48
C GLU A 338 -13.00 14.56 24.46
N GLN A 339 -12.27 15.01 25.48
CA GLN A 339 -12.75 15.94 26.51
C GLN A 339 -11.71 17.02 26.78
N ARG A 340 -12.13 18.13 27.39
CA ARG A 340 -11.24 19.20 27.86
C ARG A 340 -11.48 19.51 29.32
N ASP A 341 -10.41 19.70 30.08
CA ASP A 341 -10.48 20.20 31.46
C ASP A 341 -10.81 21.70 31.50
N ALA A 342 -10.90 22.28 32.70
CA ALA A 342 -11.25 23.70 32.89
C ALA A 342 -10.17 24.64 32.32
N GLU A 343 -8.93 24.16 32.24
CA GLU A 343 -7.76 24.84 31.70
C GLU A 343 -7.62 24.66 30.18
N GLY A 344 -8.48 23.84 29.56
CA GLY A 344 -8.54 23.59 28.12
C GLY A 344 -7.62 22.47 27.63
N HIS A 345 -6.97 21.72 28.52
CA HIS A 345 -6.14 20.57 28.16
C HIS A 345 -6.99 19.38 27.76
N LEU A 346 -6.54 18.69 26.73
CA LEU A 346 -7.20 17.50 26.21
C LEU A 346 -6.95 16.29 27.11
N TYR A 347 -8.02 15.56 27.40
CA TYR A 347 -7.96 14.20 27.93
C TYR A 347 -8.97 13.32 27.22
N PHE A 348 -8.79 12.01 27.35
CA PHE A 348 -9.60 11.02 26.64
C PHE A 348 -10.20 10.04 27.62
N GLU A 349 -11.44 9.66 27.37
CA GLU A 349 -12.19 8.79 28.25
C GLU A 349 -12.95 7.75 27.44
N GLY A 350 -12.83 6.48 27.82
CA GLY A 350 -13.51 5.38 27.13
C GLY A 350 -13.68 4.15 27.99
N LEU A 351 -14.44 3.19 27.47
CA LEU A 351 -14.65 1.89 28.08
C LEU A 351 -13.67 0.85 27.51
N ALA A 352 -13.17 0.00 28.38
CA ALA A 352 -12.36 -1.16 28.02
C ALA A 352 -13.22 -2.23 27.32
N THR A 353 -13.17 -2.30 25.98
CA THR A 353 -13.96 -3.28 25.22
C THR A 353 -13.34 -4.68 25.26
N PRO A 354 -14.11 -5.77 25.07
CA PRO A 354 -13.56 -7.14 25.06
C PRO A 354 -12.43 -7.36 24.06
N GLN A 355 -12.44 -6.64 22.92
CA GLN A 355 -11.41 -6.69 21.89
C GLN A 355 -10.04 -6.16 22.36
N MET A 356 -10.02 -5.38 23.44
CA MET A 356 -8.80 -4.84 24.06
C MET A 356 -8.15 -5.83 25.04
N SER A 357 -8.83 -6.93 25.38
CA SER A 357 -8.39 -7.85 26.43
C SER A 357 -7.22 -8.74 26.00
N GLY A 358 -6.30 -9.00 26.94
CA GLY A 358 -5.28 -10.01 26.84
C GLY A 358 -5.74 -11.37 27.38
N PRO A 359 -4.85 -12.38 27.42
CA PRO A 359 -5.18 -13.75 27.86
C PRO A 359 -5.72 -13.86 29.29
N LEU A 360 -5.49 -12.84 30.13
CA LEU A 360 -5.86 -12.80 31.54
C LEU A 360 -7.17 -12.06 31.82
N GLY A 361 -7.93 -11.67 30.78
CA GLY A 361 -9.21 -10.98 30.94
C GLY A 361 -9.11 -9.50 31.36
N THR A 362 -7.90 -8.94 31.35
CA THR A 362 -7.61 -7.51 31.55
C THR A 362 -7.15 -6.88 30.23
N ILE A 363 -7.19 -5.55 30.11
CA ILE A 363 -6.67 -4.85 28.93
C ILE A 363 -5.22 -5.26 28.69
N SER A 364 -4.91 -5.64 27.45
CA SER A 364 -3.54 -5.95 27.04
C SER A 364 -2.63 -4.72 27.18
N GLU A 365 -1.46 -4.91 27.76
CA GLU A 365 -0.41 -3.87 27.87
C GLU A 365 -0.04 -3.27 26.50
N GLY A 366 -0.07 -4.07 25.44
CA GLY A 366 0.14 -3.59 24.08
C GLY A 366 -0.97 -2.65 23.60
N VAL A 367 -2.22 -2.95 23.96
CA VAL A 367 -3.38 -2.09 23.65
C VAL A 367 -3.32 -0.80 24.46
N LEU A 368 -2.99 -0.87 25.76
CA LEU A 368 -2.76 0.32 26.59
C LEU A 368 -1.69 1.23 25.99
N THR A 369 -0.56 0.65 25.55
CA THR A 369 0.50 1.41 24.89
C THR A 369 0.00 2.10 23.61
N ALA A 370 -0.76 1.39 22.79
CA ALA A 370 -1.30 1.92 21.54
C ALA A 370 -2.27 3.10 21.77
N ILE A 371 -3.22 2.97 22.71
CA ILE A 371 -4.15 4.06 23.02
C ILE A 371 -3.43 5.26 23.67
N MET A 372 -2.42 5.02 24.52
CA MET A 372 -1.61 6.11 25.08
C MET A 372 -0.84 6.87 23.99
N GLN A 373 -0.28 6.17 23.01
CA GLN A 373 0.37 6.77 21.85
C GLN A 373 -0.61 7.59 21.00
N GLN A 374 -1.83 7.07 20.76
CA GLN A 374 -2.87 7.78 20.01
C GLN A 374 -3.30 9.07 20.73
N ALA A 375 -3.49 9.01 22.05
CA ALA A 375 -3.79 10.17 22.87
C ALA A 375 -2.69 11.24 22.76
N ALA A 376 -1.42 10.85 22.89
CA ALA A 376 -0.28 11.76 22.72
C ALA A 376 -0.24 12.40 21.32
N SER A 377 -0.43 11.60 20.26
CA SER A 377 -0.45 12.09 18.88
C SER A 377 -1.53 13.16 18.64
N ARG A 378 -2.72 12.98 19.22
CA ARG A 378 -3.82 13.96 19.14
C ARG A 378 -3.49 15.26 19.85
N VAL A 379 -2.90 15.19 21.04
CA VAL A 379 -2.49 16.40 21.79
C VAL A 379 -1.38 17.16 21.05
N VAL A 380 -0.43 16.46 20.42
CA VAL A 380 0.58 17.10 19.56
C VAL A 380 -0.08 17.78 18.36
N ALA A 381 -1.08 17.16 17.74
CA ALA A 381 -1.81 17.77 16.64
C ALA A 381 -2.63 19.01 17.06
N ASP A 382 -3.21 19.00 18.27
CA ASP A 382 -4.00 20.11 18.84
C ASP A 382 -3.17 21.39 19.00
N VAL A 383 -1.90 21.28 19.37
CA VAL A 383 -0.97 22.42 19.48
C VAL A 383 -0.38 22.88 18.14
N GLY A 384 -1.03 22.52 17.02
CA GLY A 384 -0.68 22.97 15.66
C GLY A 384 0.41 22.15 14.96
N LYS A 385 0.95 21.10 15.60
CA LYS A 385 2.05 20.29 15.09
C LYS A 385 1.55 19.03 14.37
N ARG A 386 0.81 19.25 13.29
CA ARG A 386 0.14 18.17 12.53
C ARG A 386 1.11 17.24 11.81
N GLU A 387 2.29 17.73 11.43
CA GLU A 387 3.33 16.89 10.84
C GLU A 387 4.24 16.35 11.96
N HIS A 388 3.97 15.12 12.40
CA HIS A 388 4.78 14.50 13.44
C HIS A 388 4.92 12.99 13.28
N VAL A 389 6.00 12.44 13.84
CA VAL A 389 6.29 11.00 13.90
C VAL A 389 6.77 10.68 15.32
N LEU A 390 6.30 9.57 15.88
CA LEU A 390 6.82 9.07 17.15
C LEU A 390 8.29 8.67 16.97
N ASP A 391 9.16 9.24 17.81
CA ASP A 391 10.59 8.89 17.83
C ASP A 391 10.85 7.77 18.85
N ASN A 392 10.41 7.96 20.09
CA ASN A 392 10.52 6.96 21.14
C ASN A 392 9.36 7.03 22.14
N MET A 393 9.10 5.90 22.80
CA MET A 393 8.12 5.75 23.88
C MET A 393 8.65 4.74 24.90
N THR A 394 8.54 5.08 26.19
CA THR A 394 8.78 4.16 27.31
C THR A 394 7.53 4.11 28.16
N THR A 395 7.00 2.91 28.40
CA THR A 395 5.76 2.69 29.17
C THR A 395 6.07 1.93 30.45
N TYR A 396 5.43 2.34 31.54
CA TYR A 396 5.43 1.70 32.84
C TYR A 396 4.01 1.28 33.18
N PHE A 397 3.82 0.01 33.51
CA PHE A 397 2.54 -0.54 33.95
C PHE A 397 2.58 -0.74 35.46
N PHE A 398 1.61 -0.17 36.18
CA PHE A 398 1.50 -0.24 37.63
C PHE A 398 0.30 -1.07 38.09
N GLY A 399 -0.68 -1.27 37.20
CA GLY A 399 -1.89 -2.03 37.47
C GLY A 399 -2.53 -2.51 36.17
N THR A 400 -3.64 -3.23 36.32
CA THR A 400 -4.40 -3.79 35.20
C THR A 400 -5.78 -3.17 35.14
N ALA A 401 -6.30 -2.95 33.94
CA ALA A 401 -7.70 -2.59 33.77
C ALA A 401 -8.57 -3.78 33.37
N THR A 402 -9.73 -3.94 33.99
CA THR A 402 -10.69 -4.99 33.63
C THR A 402 -11.49 -4.59 32.39
N ILE A 403 -12.10 -5.57 31.73
CA ILE A 403 -13.12 -5.30 30.71
C ILE A 403 -14.25 -4.47 31.34
N ASP A 404 -14.86 -3.61 30.53
CA ASP A 404 -15.90 -2.64 30.90
C ASP A 404 -15.46 -1.55 31.90
N ALA A 405 -14.19 -1.57 32.33
CA ALA A 405 -13.64 -0.50 33.15
C ALA A 405 -13.61 0.82 32.38
N ARG A 406 -13.90 1.91 33.09
CA ARG A 406 -13.75 3.27 32.58
C ARG A 406 -12.29 3.68 32.70
N VAL A 407 -11.67 3.96 31.56
CA VAL A 407 -10.26 4.34 31.46
C VAL A 407 -10.17 5.81 31.05
N ILE A 408 -9.37 6.57 31.79
CA ILE A 408 -9.07 7.97 31.49
C ILE A 408 -7.59 8.07 31.11
N ILE A 409 -7.30 8.72 29.99
CA ILE A 409 -5.96 8.94 29.46
C ILE A 409 -5.71 10.44 29.41
N VAL A 410 -4.67 10.90 30.10
CA VAL A 410 -4.31 12.31 30.24
C VAL A 410 -2.89 12.53 29.71
N PRO A 411 -2.73 13.01 28.47
CA PRO A 411 -1.44 13.45 27.96
C PRO A 411 -1.07 14.84 28.45
N HIS A 412 0.15 15.02 28.92
CA HIS A 412 0.71 16.27 29.37
C HIS A 412 2.00 16.59 28.59
N ILE A 413 2.04 17.74 27.92
CA ILE A 413 3.25 18.22 27.24
C ILE A 413 4.21 18.77 28.29
N ILE A 414 5.38 18.14 28.41
CA ILE A 414 6.46 18.60 29.30
C ILE A 414 7.29 19.69 28.61
N GLU A 415 7.63 19.45 27.34
CA GLU A 415 8.51 20.33 26.58
C GLU A 415 8.04 20.37 25.12
N ALA A 416 7.89 21.56 24.56
CA ALA A 416 7.59 21.76 23.14
C ALA A 416 8.66 22.64 22.49
N SER A 417 9.50 22.03 21.65
CA SER A 417 10.48 22.73 20.81
C SER A 417 10.06 22.70 19.33
N ARG A 418 10.76 23.43 18.45
CA ARG A 418 10.49 23.39 17.00
C ARG A 418 10.66 22.00 16.37
N ARG A 419 11.52 21.15 16.94
CA ARG A 419 11.85 19.82 16.37
C ARG A 419 11.26 18.65 17.13
N HIS A 420 11.00 18.81 18.42
CA HIS A 420 10.53 17.73 19.27
C HIS A 420 9.47 18.22 20.26
N VAL A 421 8.50 17.37 20.56
CA VAL A 421 7.61 17.48 21.72
C VAL A 421 7.87 16.30 22.63
N LYS A 422 8.10 16.56 23.91
CA LYS A 422 8.16 15.54 24.94
C LYS A 422 6.88 15.57 25.75
N LEU A 423 6.29 14.39 25.93
CA LEU A 423 5.01 14.24 26.62
C LEU A 423 5.11 13.15 27.67
N GLU A 424 4.38 13.36 28.74
CA GLU A 424 3.98 12.31 29.66
C GLU A 424 2.53 11.93 29.35
N VAL A 425 2.18 10.65 29.46
CA VAL A 425 0.80 10.18 29.36
C VAL A 425 0.49 9.37 30.59
N LEU A 426 -0.53 9.80 31.33
CA LEU A 426 -1.05 9.10 32.49
C LEU A 426 -2.33 8.37 32.11
N THR A 427 -2.46 7.11 32.51
CA THR A 427 -3.69 6.34 32.34
C THR A 427 -4.19 5.88 33.70
N THR A 428 -5.46 6.17 33.98
CA THR A 428 -6.09 5.86 35.26
C THR A 428 -7.37 5.07 35.08
N GLN A 429 -7.65 4.21 36.05
CA GLN A 429 -8.96 3.57 36.25
C GLN A 429 -9.42 3.88 37.67
N ASP A 430 -10.67 4.29 37.85
CA ASP A 430 -11.29 4.54 39.16
C ASP A 430 -10.46 5.48 40.07
N GLY A 431 -9.71 6.41 39.44
CA GLY A 431 -8.82 7.36 40.13
C GLY A 431 -7.41 6.83 40.44
N GLU A 432 -7.14 5.54 40.23
CA GLU A 432 -5.82 4.94 40.41
C GLU A 432 -5.01 4.91 39.12
N THR A 433 -3.70 5.16 39.20
CA THR A 433 -2.81 5.11 38.04
C THR A 433 -2.48 3.67 37.68
N ILE A 434 -2.89 3.24 36.49
CA ILE A 434 -2.62 1.88 35.99
C ILE A 434 -1.43 1.84 35.03
N ALA A 435 -1.16 2.94 34.32
CA ALA A 435 -0.02 3.05 33.41
C ALA A 435 0.47 4.49 33.25
N LYS A 436 1.75 4.64 32.93
CA LYS A 436 2.39 5.92 32.60
C LYS A 436 3.36 5.73 31.45
N ALA A 437 3.40 6.66 30.51
CA ALA A 437 4.37 6.64 29.42
C ALA A 437 5.06 7.99 29.26
N MET A 438 6.31 7.92 28.83
CA MET A 438 7.11 9.04 28.39
C MET A 438 7.36 8.90 26.89
N LEU A 439 7.02 9.92 26.12
CA LEU A 439 7.11 9.91 24.66
C LEU A 439 7.93 11.10 24.17
N THR A 440 8.75 10.86 23.16
CA THR A 440 9.33 11.91 22.33
C THR A 440 8.72 11.82 20.94
N VAL A 441 8.13 12.91 20.50
CA VAL A 441 7.51 13.06 19.18
C VAL A 441 8.34 14.05 18.38
N GLN A 442 8.81 13.64 17.21
CA GLN A 442 9.51 14.54 16.30
C GLN A 442 8.51 15.29 15.43
N VAL A 443 8.72 16.60 15.30
CA VAL A 443 7.84 17.55 14.61
C VAL A 443 8.57 18.10 13.41
N PHE A 444 7.83 18.33 12.33
CA PHE A 444 8.34 18.92 11.10
C PHE A 444 7.66 20.27 10.88
N ASP A 445 8.44 21.36 10.97
CA ASP A 445 7.98 22.70 10.60
C ASP A 445 7.85 22.80 9.08
N GLN A 446 6.80 23.47 8.60
CA GLN A 446 6.72 23.95 7.23
C GLN A 446 7.65 25.16 7.09
N THR A 447 8.85 24.95 6.54
CA THR A 447 9.64 26.03 5.91
C THR A 447 9.32 26.12 4.43
#